data_AF-A0A0M8P9J6-F1
#
_entry.id   AF-A0A0M8P9J6-F1
#
_cell.length_a   1.000
_cell.length_b   1.000
_cell.length_c   1.000
_cell.angle_alpha   90.00
_cell.angle_beta   90.00
_cell.angle_gamma   90.00
#
_symmetry.space_group_name_H-M   'P 1'
#
loop_
_entity.id
_entity.type
_entity.pdbx_description
1 polymer ?
#
loop_
_entity_poly.entity_id
_entity_poly.type
_entity_poly.pdbx_seq_one_letter_code
_entity_poly.pdbx_strand_id
1 'polypeptide(L)'
;MLRSLNSSVNLNFDSSITGHPPRNMAADGPNPGFLGNLNKDQEVKLQRLWSVLLKAGQISPPKEPINGSVEEPWSSTQPHRRLSLLGRTQSNVSENPMPTLNESYHQNIMKYLGEIGAGVAESNAIKKALSEITPTELRTGLLNTLKHDHPDAVLLRFLRARKWDVPKSFAMMMEAVVWRLKEMHVDEDVMAKGELHALKQTQNKSSISERKAGNDFMSQMRMGKSYVHGIDRACRPIVVVRVRLHKPGAQSEESLERHIVHLIESVRLTMAPPVETAAVLFDMTGFGLSNMEYPPVKFILRCFEVNYPECLGVMLIHNAPRAFSGIWRLIRGLMDPEIAAKVEFTNSVADLERFIPRDQIVEEMGGDEKWSYRYIEPSPTENSKMDNTTIRDALKRERQAIGEEFLGATSGWINATKSGDATTLHSSESERAYLAERLRVNYWKLDPYARARLLLDRTNVIQDGGKIEFYPQTAPMDGDVEITKGLDVKHLERVGDAAHVILS
;
A
#
# COMPACT_ATOMS: atom_id res chain seq x y z
N MET A 1 -22.77 -32.80 25.75
CA MET A 1 -21.93 -33.36 24.67
C MET A 1 -21.74 -32.30 23.57
N LEU A 2 -21.34 -31.08 23.94
CA LEU A 2 -21.22 -29.89 23.07
C LEU A 2 -20.02 -29.06 23.56
N ARG A 3 -18.81 -29.55 23.30
CA ARG A 3 -17.53 -28.87 23.60
C ARG A 3 -16.41 -29.25 22.60
N SER A 4 -16.71 -29.55 21.33
CA SER A 4 -15.65 -29.89 20.35
C SER A 4 -15.92 -29.43 18.91
N LEU A 5 -16.36 -28.18 18.71
CA LEU A 5 -16.43 -27.59 17.35
C LEU A 5 -15.67 -26.26 17.24
N ASN A 6 -14.70 -26.01 18.13
CA ASN A 6 -13.64 -25.03 17.90
C ASN A 6 -12.42 -25.74 17.31
N SER A 7 -12.51 -26.16 16.04
CA SER A 7 -11.35 -26.33 15.17
C SER A 7 -11.83 -26.46 13.72
N SER A 8 -11.00 -25.97 12.80
CA SER A 8 -11.04 -26.23 11.36
C SER A 8 -12.16 -25.55 10.54
N VAL A 9 -12.03 -24.23 10.36
CA VAL A 9 -11.94 -23.72 8.98
C VAL A 9 -10.44 -23.57 8.69
N ASN A 10 -9.81 -24.68 8.31
CA ASN A 10 -8.50 -24.61 7.66
C ASN A 10 -8.76 -24.02 6.28
N LEU A 11 -8.58 -22.71 6.17
CA LEU A 11 -8.19 -22.11 4.89
C LEU A 11 -6.82 -22.74 4.57
N ASN A 12 -6.84 -23.85 3.83
CA ASN A 12 -5.64 -24.36 3.20
C ASN A 12 -5.17 -23.27 2.23
N PHE A 13 -4.33 -22.37 2.73
CA PHE A 13 -3.44 -21.60 1.88
C PHE A 13 -2.68 -22.63 1.06
N ASP A 14 -2.87 -22.59 -0.26
CA ASP A 14 -2.12 -23.44 -1.16
C ASP A 14 -0.63 -23.14 -0.96
N SER A 15 0.05 -24.05 -0.26
CA SER A 15 1.48 -23.98 0.06
C SER A 15 2.39 -24.06 -1.16
N SER A 16 1.81 -24.16 -2.38
CA SER A 16 2.53 -24.11 -3.64
C SER A 16 2.77 -22.68 -4.18
N ILE A 17 2.17 -21.65 -3.54
CA ILE A 17 2.23 -20.26 -4.00
C ILE A 17 3.37 -19.45 -3.35
N THR A 18 3.94 -19.92 -2.25
CA THR A 18 5.14 -19.33 -1.62
C THR A 18 6.21 -20.42 -1.49
N GLY A 19 7.45 -20.10 -1.88
CA GLY A 19 8.60 -20.94 -1.52
C GLY A 19 8.52 -21.26 -0.03
N HIS A 20 8.74 -22.52 0.34
CA HIS A 20 8.46 -23.04 1.68
C HIS A 20 8.84 -22.04 2.79
N PRO A 21 7.89 -21.54 3.59
CA PRO A 21 8.24 -20.70 4.71
C PRO A 21 9.14 -21.50 5.66
N PRO A 22 10.22 -20.93 6.21
CA PRO A 22 10.98 -21.57 7.26
C PRO A 22 10.04 -22.06 8.38
N ARG A 23 10.30 -23.29 8.82
CA ARG A 23 9.48 -24.14 9.72
C ARG A 23 8.93 -23.45 10.98
N ASN A 24 9.47 -22.30 11.38
CA ASN A 24 9.10 -21.62 12.64
C ASN A 24 7.89 -20.68 12.53
N MET A 25 7.56 -20.13 11.37
CA MET A 25 6.42 -19.18 11.25
C MET A 25 5.05 -19.86 11.23
N ALA A 26 4.97 -21.07 10.64
CA ALA A 26 3.71 -21.81 10.57
C ALA A 26 3.28 -22.41 11.92
N ALA A 27 4.20 -22.52 12.90
CA ALA A 27 3.94 -23.18 14.17
C ALA A 27 3.27 -22.27 15.21
N ASP A 28 3.58 -20.97 15.22
CA ASP A 28 3.16 -20.06 16.30
C ASP A 28 1.91 -19.21 15.96
N GLY A 29 1.46 -19.25 14.70
CA GLY A 29 0.32 -18.45 14.21
C GLY A 29 0.61 -16.94 14.16
N PRO A 30 -0.36 -16.11 13.72
CA PRO A 30 -0.20 -14.66 13.69
C PRO A 30 0.00 -14.08 15.10
N ASN A 31 0.77 -13.00 15.22
CA ASN A 31 0.94 -12.29 16.51
C ASN A 31 -0.39 -11.68 17.01
N PRO A 32 -0.57 -11.46 18.32
CA PRO A 32 -1.75 -10.77 18.85
C PRO A 32 -1.97 -9.40 18.21
N GLY A 33 -3.20 -9.09 17.81
CA GLY A 33 -3.55 -7.85 17.13
C GLY A 33 -3.30 -7.83 15.62
N PHE A 34 -2.91 -8.97 15.04
CA PHE A 34 -2.83 -9.18 13.60
C PHE A 34 -4.04 -9.97 13.10
N LEU A 35 -4.24 -9.96 11.78
CA LEU A 35 -5.32 -10.71 11.15
C LEU A 35 -5.24 -12.20 11.55
N GLY A 36 -6.37 -12.77 11.97
CA GLY A 36 -6.43 -14.15 12.45
C GLY A 36 -6.05 -14.35 13.93
N ASN A 37 -5.59 -13.31 14.65
CA ASN A 37 -5.33 -13.37 16.09
C ASN A 37 -5.76 -12.07 16.81
N LEU A 38 -7.06 -11.78 16.77
CA LEU A 38 -7.68 -10.66 17.49
C LEU A 38 -8.39 -11.15 18.74
N ASN A 39 -8.24 -10.42 19.85
CA ASN A 39 -9.13 -10.59 20.99
C ASN A 39 -10.45 -9.82 20.77
N LYS A 40 -11.44 -10.06 21.64
CA LYS A 40 -12.78 -9.45 21.52
C LYS A 40 -12.78 -7.92 21.49
N ASP A 41 -11.94 -7.27 22.31
CA ASP A 41 -11.84 -5.80 22.34
C ASP A 41 -11.24 -5.26 21.03
N GLN A 42 -10.20 -5.93 20.53
CA GLN A 42 -9.56 -5.60 19.26
C GLN A 42 -10.53 -5.73 18.08
N GLU A 43 -11.33 -6.80 18.05
CA GLU A 43 -12.35 -7.01 17.03
C GLU A 43 -13.43 -5.92 17.07
N VAL A 44 -13.92 -5.56 18.26
CA VAL A 44 -14.87 -4.45 18.43
C VAL A 44 -14.29 -3.14 17.91
N LYS A 45 -12.99 -2.88 18.13
CA LYS A 45 -12.34 -1.66 17.64
C LYS A 45 -12.13 -1.67 16.13
N LEU A 46 -11.84 -2.83 15.54
CA LEU A 46 -11.82 -3.00 14.08
C LEU A 46 -13.21 -2.70 13.49
N GLN A 47 -14.28 -3.25 14.07
CA GLN A 47 -15.66 -2.97 13.66
C GLN A 47 -16.01 -1.48 13.79
N ARG A 48 -15.57 -0.82 14.87
CA ARG A 48 -15.78 0.62 15.06
C ARG A 48 -15.03 1.44 14.01
N LEU A 49 -13.77 1.12 13.70
CA LEU A 49 -13.01 1.83 12.68
C LEU A 49 -13.66 1.66 11.30
N TRP A 50 -14.09 0.44 10.94
CA TRP A 50 -14.90 0.21 9.74
C TRP A 50 -16.20 1.01 9.75
N SER A 51 -16.88 1.11 10.89
CA SER A 51 -18.12 1.90 11.01
C SER A 51 -17.90 3.38 10.71
N VAL A 52 -16.81 3.97 11.23
CA VAL A 52 -16.43 5.36 10.95
C VAL A 52 -16.14 5.53 9.46
N LEU A 53 -15.35 4.63 8.90
CA LEU A 53 -14.95 4.68 7.49
C LEU A 53 -16.14 4.50 6.54
N LEU A 54 -17.06 3.59 6.83
CA LEU A 54 -18.28 3.40 6.05
C LEU A 54 -19.13 4.67 6.06
N LYS A 55 -19.29 5.33 7.22
CA LYS A 55 -19.99 6.62 7.33
C LYS A 55 -19.28 7.75 6.58
N ALA A 56 -17.96 7.81 6.68
CA ALA A 56 -17.12 8.75 5.91
C ALA A 56 -17.04 8.42 4.42
N GLY A 57 -17.43 7.23 4.00
CA GLY A 57 -17.53 6.85 2.61
C GLY A 57 -18.95 6.94 2.06
N GLN A 58 -19.95 7.40 2.82
CA GLN A 58 -21.34 7.40 2.34
C GLN A 58 -21.54 8.47 1.27
N ILE A 59 -22.02 8.03 0.11
CA ILE A 59 -22.49 8.90 -0.97
C ILE A 59 -24.01 8.96 -0.82
N SER A 60 -24.55 10.13 -0.45
CA SER A 60 -26.01 10.33 -0.49
C SER A 60 -26.48 10.22 -1.95
N PRO A 61 -27.56 9.49 -2.27
CA PRO A 61 -28.11 9.49 -3.61
C PRO A 61 -28.50 10.93 -4.00
N PRO A 62 -28.28 11.36 -5.26
CA PRO A 62 -28.84 12.60 -5.74
C PRO A 62 -30.36 12.53 -5.60
N LYS A 63 -30.98 13.53 -4.96
CA LYS A 63 -32.44 13.62 -4.88
C LYS A 63 -32.99 13.63 -6.31
N GLU A 64 -33.82 12.66 -6.66
CA GLU A 64 -34.59 12.71 -7.91
C GLU A 64 -35.36 14.04 -7.96
N PRO A 65 -35.34 14.77 -9.10
CA PRO A 65 -36.15 15.95 -9.23
C PRO A 65 -37.62 15.55 -9.16
N ILE A 66 -38.34 16.18 -8.23
CA ILE A 66 -39.79 16.04 -8.09
C ILE A 66 -40.41 16.39 -9.45
N ASN A 67 -41.15 15.42 -10.01
CA ASN A 67 -41.94 15.58 -11.23
C ASN A 67 -42.81 16.84 -11.14
N GLY A 68 -42.44 17.85 -11.93
CA GLY A 68 -43.25 19.02 -12.23
C GLY A 68 -43.24 19.24 -13.73
N SER A 69 -44.28 18.70 -14.38
CA SER A 69 -44.86 19.08 -15.69
C SER A 69 -43.97 19.81 -16.71
N VAL A 70 -43.75 19.07 -17.81
CA VAL A 70 -43.45 19.45 -19.18
C VAL A 70 -43.96 20.84 -19.58
N GLU A 71 -43.06 21.71 -20.05
CA GLU A 71 -43.27 22.56 -21.22
C GLU A 71 -41.90 22.88 -21.86
N GLU A 72 -41.81 22.63 -23.16
CA GLU A 72 -40.62 22.80 -24.01
C GLU A 72 -40.93 23.86 -25.10
N PRO A 73 -39.97 24.32 -25.92
CA PRO A 73 -39.23 25.58 -25.77
C PRO A 73 -39.46 26.55 -26.95
N TRP A 74 -38.97 27.80 -26.89
CA TRP A 74 -38.27 28.46 -28.02
C TRP A 74 -37.71 29.87 -27.74
N SER A 75 -36.41 30.01 -28.08
CA SER A 75 -35.72 31.10 -28.83
C SER A 75 -35.81 32.55 -28.32
N SER A 76 -34.86 33.48 -28.48
CA SER A 76 -33.53 33.56 -29.10
C SER A 76 -32.83 34.86 -28.63
N THR A 77 -31.51 34.93 -28.88
CA THR A 77 -30.71 36.14 -29.15
C THR A 77 -30.45 37.19 -28.04
N GLN A 78 -29.19 37.24 -27.61
CA GLN A 78 -28.46 38.42 -27.09
C GLN A 78 -28.38 39.55 -28.15
N PRO A 79 -28.21 40.86 -27.79
CA PRO A 79 -26.87 41.38 -27.43
C PRO A 79 -26.77 42.56 -26.42
N HIS A 80 -25.66 42.53 -25.68
CA HIS A 80 -24.80 43.62 -25.15
C HIS A 80 -25.39 44.93 -24.58
N ARG A 81 -25.02 45.25 -23.31
CA ARG A 81 -24.47 46.58 -22.95
C ARG A 81 -23.65 46.57 -21.64
N ARG A 82 -22.69 47.52 -21.61
CA ARG A 82 -21.55 47.68 -20.69
C ARG A 82 -21.90 48.41 -19.37
N LEU A 83 -21.16 48.03 -18.31
CA LEU A 83 -20.57 48.79 -17.19
C LEU A 83 -21.16 50.16 -16.76
N SER A 84 -21.62 50.28 -15.49
CA SER A 84 -21.08 51.20 -14.45
C SER A 84 -21.94 51.15 -13.16
N LEU A 85 -21.32 50.93 -11.99
CA LEU A 85 -21.07 51.85 -10.85
C LEU A 85 -22.25 52.12 -9.88
N LEU A 86 -22.07 51.63 -8.64
CA LEU A 86 -22.52 52.14 -7.33
C LEU A 86 -24.00 52.54 -7.11
N GLY A 87 -24.67 51.81 -6.21
CA GLY A 87 -25.92 52.26 -5.59
C GLY A 87 -26.49 51.22 -4.61
N ARG A 88 -26.32 51.48 -3.32
CA ARG A 88 -26.65 50.63 -2.18
C ARG A 88 -28.14 50.72 -1.82
N THR A 89 -28.86 49.60 -1.84
CA THR A 89 -30.05 49.37 -0.99
C THR A 89 -30.03 47.94 -0.46
N GLN A 90 -29.95 47.82 0.87
CA GLN A 90 -30.12 46.57 1.60
C GLN A 90 -31.62 46.26 1.68
N SER A 91 -32.05 45.13 1.12
CA SER A 91 -33.27 44.46 1.56
C SER A 91 -32.87 43.23 2.36
N ASN A 92 -33.09 43.31 3.68
CA ASN A 92 -32.98 42.19 4.60
C ASN A 92 -34.12 41.20 4.32
N VAL A 93 -33.81 40.14 3.58
CA VAL A 93 -34.56 38.88 3.65
C VAL A 93 -33.57 37.84 4.17
N SER A 94 -33.83 37.37 5.38
CA SER A 94 -33.08 36.30 6.02
C SER A 94 -33.40 34.99 5.30
N GLU A 95 -32.73 34.72 4.19
CA GLU A 95 -32.59 33.36 3.69
C GLU A 95 -31.60 32.65 4.60
N ASN A 96 -32.10 31.79 5.50
CA ASN A 96 -31.24 30.74 6.04
C ASN A 96 -30.80 29.88 4.85
N PRO A 97 -29.51 29.82 4.51
CA PRO A 97 -29.06 28.92 3.46
C PRO A 97 -29.41 27.51 3.91
N MET A 98 -30.16 26.78 3.09
CA MET A 98 -30.27 25.34 3.25
C MET A 98 -28.85 24.78 3.21
N PRO A 99 -28.40 24.03 4.24
CA PRO A 99 -27.04 23.51 4.25
C PRO A 99 -26.83 22.67 2.99
N THR A 100 -25.75 22.96 2.28
CA THR A 100 -25.39 22.20 1.08
C THR A 100 -25.22 20.72 1.45
N LEU A 101 -25.39 19.80 0.49
CA LEU A 101 -25.24 18.35 0.73
C LEU A 101 -23.91 17.99 1.43
N ASN A 102 -22.83 18.72 1.13
CA ASN A 102 -21.52 18.55 1.76
C ASN A 102 -21.50 19.00 3.23
N GLU A 103 -22.29 19.99 3.60
CA GLU A 103 -22.33 20.55 4.96
C GLU A 103 -23.07 19.63 5.94
N SER A 104 -24.20 19.04 5.51
CA SER A 104 -24.93 18.03 6.28
C SER A 104 -24.13 16.74 6.46
N TYR A 105 -23.39 16.33 5.42
CA TYR A 105 -22.50 15.18 5.45
C TYR A 105 -21.35 15.35 6.46
N HIS A 106 -20.66 16.50 6.45
CA HIS A 106 -19.62 16.81 7.43
C HIS A 106 -20.17 16.84 8.86
N GLN A 107 -21.35 17.43 9.08
CA GLN A 107 -21.97 17.46 10.41
C GLN A 107 -22.24 16.05 10.96
N ASN A 108 -22.72 15.13 10.13
CA ASN A 108 -23.02 13.75 10.56
C ASN A 108 -21.77 12.98 10.97
N ILE A 109 -20.67 13.12 10.24
CA ILE A 109 -19.40 12.46 10.58
C ILE A 109 -18.81 13.09 11.83
N MET A 110 -18.77 14.42 11.92
CA MET A 110 -18.23 15.10 13.10
C MET A 110 -19.04 14.77 14.36
N LYS A 111 -20.37 14.64 14.26
CA LYS A 111 -21.21 14.16 15.36
C LYS A 111 -20.83 12.74 15.78
N TYR A 112 -20.71 11.82 14.83
CA TYR A 112 -20.34 10.44 15.12
C TYR A 112 -18.94 10.32 15.73
N LEU A 113 -17.98 11.13 15.27
CA LEU A 113 -16.64 11.23 15.86
C LEU A 113 -16.71 11.68 17.32
N GLY A 114 -17.55 12.67 17.63
CA GLY A 114 -17.82 13.06 19.02
C GLY A 114 -18.41 11.93 19.86
N GLU A 115 -19.36 11.16 19.30
CA GLU A 115 -19.97 10.00 19.97
C GLU A 115 -18.95 8.88 20.28
N ILE A 116 -17.94 8.70 19.44
CA ILE A 116 -16.86 7.72 19.68
C ILE A 116 -15.67 8.30 20.47
N GLY A 117 -15.80 9.52 21.01
CA GLY A 117 -14.81 10.13 21.89
C GLY A 117 -13.64 10.81 21.20
N ALA A 118 -13.80 11.27 19.95
CA ALA A 118 -12.76 12.04 19.27
C ALA A 118 -12.48 13.36 20.02
N GLY A 119 -11.20 13.61 20.31
CA GLY A 119 -10.76 14.88 20.87
C GLY A 119 -10.76 16.00 19.84
N VAL A 120 -10.45 17.21 20.30
CA VAL A 120 -10.40 18.41 19.44
C VAL A 120 -9.31 18.28 18.37
N ALA A 121 -8.16 17.70 18.72
CA ALA A 121 -7.05 17.53 17.78
C ALA A 121 -7.41 16.57 16.64
N GLU A 122 -7.97 15.40 16.97
CA GLU A 122 -8.43 14.41 16.00
C GLU A 122 -9.54 14.98 15.12
N SER A 123 -10.51 15.67 15.74
CA SER A 123 -11.61 16.32 15.04
C SER A 123 -11.12 17.35 14.02
N ASN A 124 -10.13 18.18 14.39
CA ASN A 124 -9.55 19.17 13.49
C ASN A 124 -8.77 18.52 12.33
N ALA A 125 -7.98 17.48 12.62
CA ALA A 125 -7.24 16.74 11.59
C ALA A 125 -8.19 16.08 10.58
N ILE A 126 -9.26 15.43 11.05
CA ILE A 126 -10.25 14.80 10.18
C ILE A 126 -11.01 15.84 9.37
N LYS A 127 -11.42 16.95 9.99
CA LYS A 127 -12.09 18.05 9.28
C LYS A 127 -11.21 18.63 8.17
N LYS A 128 -9.91 18.80 8.43
CA LYS A 128 -8.94 19.23 7.41
C LYS A 128 -8.90 18.22 6.26
N ALA A 129 -8.70 16.93 6.55
CA ALA A 129 -8.63 15.91 5.52
C ALA A 129 -9.92 15.83 4.67
N LEU A 130 -11.10 15.88 5.29
CA LEU A 130 -12.39 15.89 4.58
C LEU A 130 -12.60 17.13 3.71
N SER A 131 -11.87 18.23 3.94
CA SER A 131 -11.90 19.39 3.04
C SER A 131 -11.02 19.23 1.81
N GLU A 132 -10.09 18.26 1.82
CA GLU A 132 -9.12 18.02 0.74
C GLU A 132 -9.52 16.84 -0.16
N ILE A 133 -10.34 15.91 0.32
CA ILE A 133 -10.84 14.77 -0.43
C ILE A 133 -12.35 14.62 -0.35
N THR A 134 -12.97 14.20 -1.45
CA THR A 134 -14.39 13.85 -1.52
C THR A 134 -14.66 12.47 -0.91
N PRO A 135 -15.93 12.15 -0.55
CA PRO A 135 -16.29 10.81 -0.06
C PRO A 135 -15.95 9.71 -1.08
N THR A 136 -16.14 9.98 -2.37
CA THR A 136 -15.79 9.07 -3.46
C THR A 136 -14.28 8.85 -3.56
N GLU A 137 -13.47 9.90 -3.43
CA GLU A 137 -12.01 9.79 -3.40
C GLU A 137 -11.52 9.04 -2.15
N LEU A 138 -12.17 9.20 -1.00
CA LEU A 138 -11.85 8.42 0.19
C LEU A 138 -12.10 6.92 -0.03
N ARG A 139 -13.29 6.55 -0.54
CA ARG A 139 -13.61 5.14 -0.86
C ARG A 139 -12.62 4.56 -1.87
N THR A 140 -12.43 5.25 -2.98
CA THR A 140 -11.60 4.79 -4.09
C THR A 140 -10.13 4.74 -3.68
N GLY A 141 -9.65 5.77 -2.97
CA GLY A 141 -8.30 5.86 -2.45
C GLY A 141 -7.97 4.76 -1.46
N LEU A 142 -8.90 4.41 -0.57
CA LEU A 142 -8.73 3.26 0.31
C LEU A 142 -8.57 1.96 -0.51
N LEU A 143 -9.48 1.68 -1.45
CA LEU A 143 -9.43 0.47 -2.28
C LEU A 143 -8.15 0.39 -3.13
N ASN A 144 -7.64 1.53 -3.59
CA ASN A 144 -6.37 1.61 -4.30
C ASN A 144 -5.18 1.34 -3.37
N THR A 145 -5.22 1.88 -2.14
CA THR A 145 -4.18 1.68 -1.12
C THR A 145 -4.00 0.21 -0.75
N LEU A 146 -5.09 -0.57 -0.79
CA LEU A 146 -5.06 -2.01 -0.50
C LEU A 146 -4.10 -2.76 -1.41
N LYS A 147 -4.05 -2.46 -2.72
CA LYS A 147 -3.39 -3.32 -3.70
C LYS A 147 -3.84 -4.79 -3.53
N HIS A 148 -2.93 -5.68 -3.15
CA HIS A 148 -3.19 -7.08 -2.80
C HIS A 148 -3.25 -7.36 -1.28
N ASP A 149 -3.11 -6.34 -0.42
CA ASP A 149 -3.28 -6.49 1.03
C ASP A 149 -4.73 -6.86 1.38
N HIS A 150 -4.91 -7.62 2.46
CA HIS A 150 -6.24 -7.85 3.04
C HIS A 150 -6.80 -6.54 3.61
N PRO A 151 -8.08 -6.19 3.36
CA PRO A 151 -8.66 -4.93 3.85
C PRO A 151 -8.53 -4.72 5.36
N ASP A 152 -8.82 -5.75 6.15
CA ASP A 152 -8.69 -5.67 7.62
C ASP A 152 -7.24 -5.49 8.08
N ALA A 153 -6.27 -6.09 7.39
CA ALA A 153 -4.86 -5.96 7.75
C ALA A 153 -4.41 -4.49 7.66
N VAL A 154 -4.86 -3.78 6.63
CA VAL A 154 -4.57 -2.35 6.46
C VAL A 154 -5.13 -1.54 7.63
N LEU A 155 -6.38 -1.74 8.03
CA LEU A 155 -6.97 -1.02 9.16
C LEU A 155 -6.31 -1.39 10.50
N LEU A 156 -5.94 -2.66 10.68
CA LEU A 156 -5.25 -3.14 11.87
C LEU A 156 -3.88 -2.47 12.06
N ARG A 157 -3.16 -2.15 10.97
CA ARG A 157 -1.91 -1.36 11.03
C ARG A 157 -2.13 0.01 11.70
N PHE A 158 -3.19 0.73 11.32
CA PHE A 158 -3.52 2.02 11.93
C PHE A 158 -3.99 1.87 13.39
N LEU A 159 -4.78 0.84 13.70
CA LEU A 159 -5.21 0.56 15.07
C LEU A 159 -4.03 0.28 16.00
N ARG A 160 -3.09 -0.58 15.59
CA ARG A 160 -1.89 -0.87 16.39
C ARG A 160 -1.04 0.38 16.60
N ALA A 161 -0.76 1.14 15.53
CA ALA A 161 0.03 2.37 15.58
C ALA A 161 -0.57 3.47 16.46
N ARG A 162 -1.87 3.39 16.77
CA ARG A 162 -2.55 4.32 17.68
C ARG A 162 -3.07 3.63 18.94
N LYS A 163 -2.44 2.52 19.33
CA LYS A 163 -2.72 1.79 20.58
C LYS A 163 -4.21 1.50 20.76
N TRP A 164 -4.86 1.14 19.65
CA TRP A 164 -6.26 0.77 19.57
C TRP A 164 -7.22 1.94 19.89
N ASP A 165 -6.78 3.19 19.73
CA ASP A 165 -7.60 4.41 19.79
C ASP A 165 -8.25 4.67 18.42
N VAL A 166 -9.56 4.42 18.32
CA VAL A 166 -10.28 4.46 17.04
C VAL A 166 -10.29 5.86 16.41
N PRO A 167 -10.62 6.95 17.13
CA PRO A 167 -10.54 8.31 16.57
C PRO A 167 -9.16 8.67 16.03
N LYS A 168 -8.08 8.39 16.78
CA LYS A 168 -6.71 8.68 16.33
C LYS A 168 -6.30 7.83 15.13
N SER A 169 -6.71 6.56 15.12
CA SER A 169 -6.47 5.65 14.00
C SER A 169 -7.13 6.17 12.72
N PHE A 170 -8.38 6.63 12.83
CA PHE A 170 -9.10 7.20 11.69
C PHE A 170 -8.48 8.51 11.21
N ALA A 171 -8.12 9.42 12.12
CA ALA A 171 -7.44 10.68 11.76
C ALA A 171 -6.12 10.43 11.01
N MET A 172 -5.30 9.52 11.51
CA MET A 172 -4.05 9.13 10.88
C MET A 172 -4.26 8.48 9.50
N MET A 173 -5.27 7.62 9.37
CA MET A 173 -5.61 6.99 8.09
C MET A 173 -6.04 8.04 7.05
N MET A 174 -6.85 9.01 7.45
CA MET A 174 -7.26 10.11 6.58
C MET A 174 -6.06 10.93 6.11
N GLU A 175 -5.13 11.26 7.01
CA GLU A 175 -3.87 11.94 6.66
C GLU A 175 -3.04 11.14 5.65
N ALA A 176 -2.88 9.82 5.87
CA ALA A 176 -2.15 8.96 4.96
C ALA A 176 -2.81 8.85 3.57
N VAL A 177 -4.15 8.78 3.50
CA VAL A 177 -4.90 8.76 2.23
C VAL A 177 -4.76 10.09 1.49
N VAL A 178 -4.89 11.22 2.19
CA VAL A 178 -4.69 12.56 1.61
C VAL A 178 -3.28 12.68 1.03
N TRP A 179 -2.25 12.34 1.82
CA TRP A 179 -0.86 12.36 1.36
C TRP A 179 -0.67 11.49 0.12
N ARG A 180 -1.23 10.27 0.11
CA ARG A 180 -1.11 9.34 -1.01
C ARG A 180 -1.72 9.89 -2.30
N LEU A 181 -2.90 10.50 -2.21
CA LEU A 181 -3.70 10.94 -3.35
C LEU A 181 -3.36 12.35 -3.84
N LYS A 182 -3.08 13.28 -2.92
CA LYS A 182 -3.02 14.72 -3.18
C LYS A 182 -1.62 15.32 -3.07
N GLU A 183 -0.73 14.70 -2.29
CA GLU A 183 0.65 15.19 -2.13
C GLU A 183 1.62 14.38 -3.00
N MET A 184 1.68 13.05 -2.79
CA MET A 184 2.68 12.20 -3.45
C MET A 184 2.21 11.49 -4.72
N HIS A 185 0.90 11.48 -4.98
CA HIS A 185 0.30 10.83 -6.15
C HIS A 185 0.83 9.41 -6.40
N VAL A 186 0.86 8.59 -5.34
CA VAL A 186 1.62 7.33 -5.33
C VAL A 186 1.19 6.38 -6.45
N ASP A 187 -0.12 6.21 -6.64
CA ASP A 187 -0.66 5.26 -7.63
C ASP A 187 -0.64 5.83 -9.05
N GLU A 188 -1.02 7.10 -9.22
CA GLU A 188 -1.20 7.73 -10.53
C GLU A 188 0.11 8.24 -11.15
N ASP A 189 1.14 8.45 -10.33
CA ASP A 189 2.39 9.05 -10.75
C ASP A 189 3.58 8.16 -10.40
N VAL A 190 3.85 7.88 -9.13
CA VAL A 190 5.06 7.12 -8.73
C VAL A 190 5.04 5.71 -9.33
N MET A 191 3.96 4.96 -9.10
CA MET A 191 3.84 3.56 -9.54
C MET A 191 3.38 3.39 -10.98
N ALA A 192 2.58 4.32 -11.53
CA ALA A 192 2.16 4.26 -12.92
C ALA A 192 3.26 4.66 -13.91
N LYS A 193 4.16 5.58 -13.55
CA LYS A 193 5.26 6.01 -14.44
C LYS A 193 6.51 5.15 -14.27
N GLY A 194 6.91 4.87 -13.03
CA GLY A 194 8.03 4.00 -12.68
C GLY A 194 9.35 4.30 -13.40
N GLU A 195 10.17 3.26 -13.56
CA GLU A 195 11.55 3.36 -14.03
C GLU A 195 11.66 3.69 -15.53
N LEU A 196 10.82 3.07 -16.37
CA LEU A 196 10.83 3.34 -17.82
C LEU A 196 10.53 4.81 -18.13
N HIS A 197 9.62 5.45 -17.39
CA HIS A 197 9.35 6.87 -17.57
C HIS A 197 10.55 7.72 -17.18
N ALA A 198 11.19 7.44 -16.04
CA ALA A 198 12.40 8.13 -15.62
C ALA A 198 13.53 7.98 -16.66
N LEU A 199 13.69 6.78 -17.24
CA LEU A 199 14.63 6.56 -18.34
C LEU A 199 14.31 7.46 -19.56
N LYS A 200 13.04 7.52 -20.00
CA LYS A 200 12.61 8.39 -21.10
C LYS A 200 12.87 9.87 -20.79
N GLN A 201 12.62 10.30 -19.55
CA GLN A 201 12.92 11.66 -19.10
C GLN A 201 14.40 12.01 -19.24
N THR A 202 15.33 11.08 -18.97
CA THR A 202 16.79 11.33 -19.15
C THR A 202 17.16 11.73 -20.58
N GLN A 203 16.33 11.31 -21.55
CA GLN A 203 16.52 11.56 -22.98
C GLN A 203 15.75 12.79 -23.46
N ASN A 204 14.93 13.42 -22.59
CA ASN A 204 14.12 14.57 -22.95
C ASN A 204 15.03 15.79 -23.25
N LYS A 205 15.05 16.21 -24.52
CA LYS A 205 15.85 17.37 -24.97
C LYS A 205 15.14 18.70 -24.79
N SER A 206 13.81 18.71 -24.63
CA SER A 206 13.01 19.95 -24.54
C SER A 206 12.86 20.48 -23.12
N SER A 207 12.95 19.61 -22.09
CA SER A 207 12.79 20.00 -20.69
C SER A 207 14.02 19.65 -19.85
N ILE A 208 14.74 20.68 -19.39
CA ILE A 208 15.91 20.51 -18.52
C ILE A 208 15.49 19.94 -17.16
N SER A 209 14.35 20.39 -16.61
CA SER A 209 13.85 19.93 -15.31
C SER A 209 13.45 18.46 -15.34
N GLU A 210 12.69 18.02 -16.35
CA GLU A 210 12.34 16.60 -16.49
C GLU A 210 13.58 15.75 -16.71
N ARG A 211 14.50 16.19 -17.56
CA ARG A 211 15.77 15.48 -17.76
C ARG A 211 16.57 15.36 -16.47
N LYS A 212 16.60 16.40 -15.63
CA LYS A 212 17.24 16.33 -14.32
C LYS A 212 16.51 15.33 -13.42
N ALA A 213 15.19 15.38 -13.30
CA ALA A 213 14.41 14.45 -12.48
C ALA A 213 14.63 12.98 -12.90
N GLY A 214 14.61 12.70 -14.21
CA GLY A 214 14.91 11.38 -14.75
C GLY A 214 16.34 10.92 -14.41
N ASN A 215 17.34 11.79 -14.56
CA ASN A 215 18.72 11.47 -14.19
C ASN A 215 18.89 11.25 -12.69
N ASP A 216 18.29 12.09 -11.85
CA ASP A 216 18.31 11.96 -10.40
C ASP A 216 17.74 10.61 -9.98
N PHE A 217 16.57 10.23 -10.49
CA PHE A 217 15.94 8.93 -10.21
C PHE A 217 16.78 7.74 -10.73
N MET A 218 17.13 7.75 -12.02
CA MET A 218 17.85 6.62 -12.64
C MET A 218 19.25 6.43 -12.06
N SER A 219 19.93 7.49 -11.63
CA SER A 219 21.23 7.37 -10.98
C SER A 219 21.16 6.54 -9.70
N GLN A 220 20.10 6.72 -8.89
CA GLN A 220 19.90 6.00 -7.63
C GLN A 220 19.64 4.52 -7.87
N MET A 221 18.83 4.19 -8.89
CA MET A 221 18.57 2.82 -9.33
C MET A 221 19.84 2.16 -9.86
N ARG A 222 20.50 2.76 -10.86
CA ARG A 222 21.72 2.20 -11.47
C ARG A 222 22.84 1.94 -10.48
N MET A 223 23.06 2.85 -9.54
CA MET A 223 24.10 2.68 -8.52
C MET A 223 23.71 1.68 -7.43
N GLY A 224 22.46 1.21 -7.39
CA GLY A 224 21.91 0.37 -6.32
C GLY A 224 22.00 1.06 -4.95
N LYS A 225 21.61 2.33 -4.86
CA LYS A 225 21.62 3.07 -3.59
C LYS A 225 20.75 2.36 -2.54
N SER A 226 19.67 1.75 -3.01
CA SER A 226 18.82 0.87 -2.24
C SER A 226 18.16 -0.18 -3.15
N TYR A 227 17.88 -1.36 -2.63
CA TYR A 227 17.26 -2.46 -3.38
C TYR A 227 16.53 -3.43 -2.45
N VAL A 228 15.66 -4.27 -3.01
CA VAL A 228 14.99 -5.36 -2.30
C VAL A 228 15.64 -6.67 -2.71
N HIS A 229 16.08 -7.48 -1.75
CA HIS A 229 16.67 -8.80 -2.03
C HIS A 229 16.64 -9.70 -0.80
N GLY A 230 16.25 -10.96 -0.98
CA GLY A 230 16.19 -11.96 0.08
C GLY A 230 15.09 -11.73 1.13
N ILE A 231 15.02 -12.67 2.08
CA ILE A 231 14.10 -12.63 3.21
C ILE A 231 14.86 -12.84 4.52
N ASP A 232 14.36 -12.26 5.60
CA ASP A 232 14.90 -12.53 6.91
C ASP A 232 14.32 -13.82 7.53
N ARG A 233 14.76 -14.20 8.72
CA ARG A 233 14.28 -15.39 9.44
C ARG A 233 12.81 -15.32 9.84
N ALA A 234 12.24 -14.11 9.85
CA ALA A 234 10.81 -13.87 10.01
C ALA A 234 10.12 -13.69 8.65
N CYS A 235 10.69 -14.25 7.57
CA CYS A 235 10.14 -14.22 6.22
C CYS A 235 9.85 -12.81 5.68
N ARG A 236 10.41 -11.76 6.28
CA ARG A 236 10.19 -10.38 5.86
C ARG A 236 11.09 -10.09 4.67
N PRO A 237 10.57 -9.52 3.57
CA PRO A 237 11.43 -9.06 2.49
C PRO A 237 12.41 -8.01 3.01
N ILE A 238 13.67 -8.10 2.58
CA ILE A 238 14.73 -7.22 3.07
C ILE A 238 14.96 -6.09 2.08
N VAL A 239 14.87 -4.87 2.57
CA VAL A 239 15.29 -3.65 1.87
C VAL A 239 16.69 -3.28 2.34
N VAL A 240 17.66 -3.29 1.44
CA VAL A 240 19.03 -2.85 1.72
C VAL A 240 19.20 -1.40 1.29
N VAL A 241 19.79 -0.56 2.12
CA VAL A 241 20.14 0.83 1.85
C VAL A 241 21.63 1.03 2.08
N ARG A 242 22.38 1.32 1.01
CA ARG A 242 23.83 1.51 1.06
C ARG A 242 24.16 2.98 1.32
N VAL A 243 24.34 3.33 2.58
CA VAL A 243 24.39 4.74 3.02
C VAL A 243 25.62 5.46 2.48
N ARG A 244 26.74 4.76 2.31
CA ARG A 244 27.98 5.30 1.71
C ARG A 244 27.79 5.90 0.30
N LEU A 245 26.76 5.48 -0.44
CA LEU A 245 26.45 5.97 -1.78
C LEU A 245 25.66 7.28 -1.78
N HIS A 246 25.11 7.68 -0.63
CA HIS A 246 24.40 8.95 -0.52
C HIS A 246 25.37 10.14 -0.58
N LYS A 247 25.09 11.09 -1.47
CA LYS A 247 25.83 12.36 -1.61
C LYS A 247 24.83 13.51 -1.42
N PRO A 248 24.92 14.30 -0.34
CA PRO A 248 24.01 15.40 -0.08
C PRO A 248 23.95 16.39 -1.25
N GLY A 249 22.75 16.85 -1.59
CA GLY A 249 22.51 17.79 -2.70
C GLY A 249 22.73 17.24 -4.12
N ALA A 250 23.08 15.96 -4.30
CA ALA A 250 23.30 15.38 -5.62
C ALA A 250 21.99 15.08 -6.37
N GLN A 251 20.86 14.98 -5.67
CA GLN A 251 19.51 14.82 -6.21
C GLN A 251 18.60 15.89 -5.59
N SER A 252 17.51 16.27 -6.26
CA SER A 252 16.47 17.06 -5.59
C SER A 252 15.78 16.26 -4.48
N GLU A 253 15.27 16.96 -3.46
CA GLU A 253 14.45 16.35 -2.39
C GLU A 253 13.26 15.58 -2.97
N GLU A 254 12.51 16.18 -3.90
CA GLU A 254 11.41 15.51 -4.61
C GLU A 254 11.84 14.19 -5.27
N SER A 255 13.02 14.15 -5.92
CA SER A 255 13.51 12.92 -6.58
C SER A 255 13.93 11.86 -5.56
N LEU A 256 14.46 12.28 -4.39
CA LEU A 256 14.79 11.39 -3.29
C LEU A 256 13.51 10.79 -2.68
N GLU A 257 12.53 11.63 -2.36
CA GLU A 257 11.24 11.21 -1.82
C GLU A 257 10.51 10.26 -2.76
N ARG A 258 10.46 10.59 -4.07
CA ARG A 258 9.90 9.72 -5.10
C ARG A 258 10.58 8.35 -5.13
N HIS A 259 11.91 8.31 -5.07
CA HIS A 259 12.69 7.06 -5.04
C HIS A 259 12.40 6.24 -3.77
N ILE A 260 12.30 6.89 -2.61
CA ILE A 260 11.96 6.23 -1.34
C ILE A 260 10.56 5.63 -1.41
N VAL A 261 9.56 6.37 -1.88
CA VAL A 261 8.18 5.86 -2.03
C VAL A 261 8.12 4.73 -3.05
N HIS A 262 8.82 4.86 -4.18
CA HIS A 262 8.93 3.79 -5.17
C HIS A 262 9.50 2.49 -4.57
N LEU A 263 10.52 2.58 -3.73
CA LEU A 263 11.10 1.43 -3.03
C LEU A 263 10.14 0.83 -2.01
N ILE A 264 9.48 1.65 -1.18
CA ILE A 264 8.49 1.20 -0.21
C ILE A 264 7.35 0.45 -0.91
N GLU A 265 6.85 1.00 -2.02
CA GLU A 265 5.77 0.36 -2.77
C GLU A 265 6.23 -0.88 -3.54
N SER A 266 7.51 -0.95 -3.92
CA SER A 266 8.11 -2.14 -4.52
C SER A 266 8.21 -3.28 -3.52
N VAL A 267 8.69 -3.03 -2.29
CA VAL A 267 8.76 -4.07 -1.26
C VAL A 267 7.39 -4.55 -0.81
N ARG A 268 6.38 -3.66 -0.75
CA ARG A 268 5.00 -4.05 -0.44
C ARG A 268 4.46 -5.10 -1.40
N LEU A 269 4.80 -5.02 -2.69
CA LEU A 269 4.39 -6.03 -3.69
C LEU A 269 4.94 -7.43 -3.42
N THR A 270 6.05 -7.51 -2.68
CA THR A 270 6.71 -8.78 -2.33
C THR A 270 6.22 -9.38 -1.02
N MET A 271 5.34 -8.68 -0.30
CA MET A 271 4.74 -9.20 0.93
C MET A 271 3.54 -10.08 0.61
N ALA A 272 3.49 -11.25 1.25
CA ALA A 272 2.35 -12.16 1.19
C ALA A 272 1.93 -12.56 2.62
N PRO A 273 0.63 -12.67 2.91
CA PRO A 273 0.16 -13.16 4.21
C PRO A 273 0.83 -14.48 4.62
N PRO A 274 1.18 -14.68 5.90
CA PRO A 274 0.90 -13.81 7.05
C PRO A 274 1.92 -12.67 7.25
N VAL A 275 2.88 -12.50 6.35
CA VAL A 275 3.92 -11.47 6.47
C VAL A 275 3.41 -10.13 5.97
N GLU A 276 3.34 -9.16 6.87
CA GLU A 276 2.84 -7.80 6.58
C GLU A 276 3.90 -6.70 6.79
N THR A 277 5.15 -7.09 7.07
CA THR A 277 6.24 -6.16 7.41
C THR A 277 7.51 -6.44 6.62
N ALA A 278 8.34 -5.42 6.44
CA ALA A 278 9.69 -5.54 5.86
C ALA A 278 10.79 -5.42 6.93
N ALA A 279 11.94 -5.99 6.63
CA ALA A 279 13.20 -5.67 7.30
C ALA A 279 13.94 -4.60 6.49
N VAL A 280 14.43 -3.54 7.16
CA VAL A 280 15.23 -2.49 6.50
C VAL A 280 16.64 -2.53 7.04
N LEU A 281 17.61 -2.83 6.19
CA LEU A 281 19.03 -2.87 6.52
C LEU A 281 19.71 -1.62 5.97
N PHE A 282 20.16 -0.74 6.86
CA PHE A 282 21.06 0.36 6.53
C PHE A 282 22.50 -0.12 6.66
N ASP A 283 23.15 -0.36 5.52
CA ASP A 283 24.58 -0.67 5.46
C ASP A 283 25.38 0.61 5.61
N MET A 284 26.01 0.76 6.77
CA MET A 284 26.85 1.89 7.13
C MET A 284 28.34 1.62 6.85
N THR A 285 28.68 0.48 6.23
CA THR A 285 30.06 0.20 5.83
C THR A 285 30.57 1.31 4.91
N GLY A 286 31.70 1.92 5.25
CA GLY A 286 32.24 3.05 4.49
C GLY A 286 31.48 4.37 4.64
N PHE A 287 30.53 4.48 5.57
CA PHE A 287 29.86 5.74 5.89
C PHE A 287 30.85 6.77 6.46
N GLY A 288 30.80 7.99 5.92
CA GLY A 288 31.41 9.19 6.48
C GLY A 288 30.38 10.28 6.75
N LEU A 289 30.75 11.29 7.56
CA LEU A 289 29.85 12.42 7.88
C LEU A 289 29.40 13.19 6.63
N SER A 290 30.18 13.16 5.55
CA SER A 290 29.82 13.74 4.25
C SER A 290 28.64 13.05 3.56
N ASN A 291 28.23 11.86 4.02
CA ASN A 291 27.06 11.15 3.51
C ASN A 291 25.77 11.51 4.28
N MET A 292 25.84 12.29 5.36
CA MET A 292 24.67 12.58 6.19
C MET A 292 23.84 13.73 5.60
N GLU A 293 22.54 13.50 5.41
CA GLU A 293 21.57 14.52 4.97
C GLU A 293 20.25 14.32 5.75
N TYR A 294 19.76 15.37 6.42
CA TYR A 294 18.58 15.26 7.30
C TYR A 294 17.23 15.17 6.58
N PRO A 295 16.96 15.92 5.48
CA PRO A 295 15.69 15.81 4.74
C PRO A 295 15.24 14.37 4.41
N PRO A 296 16.04 13.52 3.73
CA PRO A 296 15.62 12.15 3.43
C PRO A 296 15.43 11.31 4.71
N VAL A 297 16.19 11.56 5.78
CA VAL A 297 15.98 10.88 7.07
C VAL A 297 14.62 11.24 7.66
N LYS A 298 14.26 12.53 7.68
CA LYS A 298 12.95 12.99 8.17
C LYS A 298 11.81 12.41 7.33
N PHE A 299 11.97 12.36 6.02
CA PHE A 299 10.97 11.77 5.13
C PHE A 299 10.79 10.27 5.36
N ILE A 300 11.88 9.52 5.56
CA ILE A 300 11.83 8.09 5.92
C ILE A 300 11.09 7.90 7.24
N LEU A 301 11.37 8.73 8.26
CA LEU A 301 10.65 8.66 9.54
C LEU A 301 9.16 8.95 9.36
N ARG A 302 8.79 10.02 8.62
CA ARG A 302 7.37 10.32 8.31
C ARG A 302 6.69 9.16 7.59
N CYS A 303 7.40 8.48 6.68
CA CYS A 303 6.88 7.30 6.01
C CYS A 303 6.55 6.18 7.00
N PHE A 304 7.44 5.85 7.94
CA PHE A 304 7.18 4.80 8.94
C PHE A 304 6.14 5.20 9.99
N GLU A 305 6.09 6.48 10.37
CA GLU A 305 5.26 6.96 11.47
C GLU A 305 3.82 7.29 11.08
N VAL A 306 3.59 7.70 9.83
CA VAL A 306 2.30 8.22 9.36
C VAL A 306 1.80 7.53 8.10
N ASN A 307 2.63 7.46 7.06
CA ASN A 307 2.17 7.11 5.72
C ASN A 307 2.05 5.60 5.49
N TYR A 308 2.92 4.82 6.15
CA TYR A 308 3.00 3.36 6.10
C TYR A 308 3.17 2.78 7.52
N PRO A 309 2.22 3.04 8.44
CA PRO A 309 2.34 2.58 9.81
C PRO A 309 2.40 1.06 9.86
N GLU A 310 3.14 0.55 10.83
CA GLU A 310 3.21 -0.89 11.11
C GLU A 310 3.66 -1.76 9.92
N CYS A 311 4.30 -1.16 8.91
CA CYS A 311 4.93 -1.87 7.78
C CYS A 311 6.42 -2.17 8.03
N LEU A 312 7.05 -1.48 8.99
CA LEU A 312 8.42 -1.74 9.43
C LEU A 312 8.41 -2.81 10.53
N GLY A 313 9.11 -3.92 10.27
CA GLY A 313 9.28 -5.01 11.24
C GLY A 313 10.57 -4.87 12.05
N VAL A 314 11.69 -4.62 11.39
CA VAL A 314 13.00 -4.37 12.03
C VAL A 314 13.81 -3.38 11.19
N MET A 315 14.57 -2.52 11.85
CA MET A 315 15.53 -1.62 11.22
C MET A 315 16.94 -1.98 11.69
N LEU A 316 17.71 -2.63 10.84
CA LEU A 316 19.09 -3.02 11.12
C LEU A 316 20.02 -1.87 10.72
N ILE A 317 20.76 -1.31 11.67
CA ILE A 317 21.85 -0.38 11.41
C ILE A 317 23.16 -1.17 11.48
N HIS A 318 23.69 -1.54 10.31
CA HIS A 318 24.84 -2.44 10.19
C HIS A 318 26.15 -1.68 10.00
N ASN A 319 27.21 -2.05 10.74
CA ASN A 319 28.56 -1.49 10.66
C ASN A 319 28.63 0.03 10.82
N ALA A 320 27.82 0.61 11.72
CA ALA A 320 27.88 2.04 11.99
C ALA A 320 29.23 2.44 12.63
N PRO A 321 29.96 3.44 12.09
CA PRO A 321 31.19 3.90 12.70
C PRO A 321 30.93 4.57 14.05
N ARG A 322 31.89 4.54 14.97
CA ARG A 322 31.73 5.13 16.33
C ARG A 322 31.25 6.58 16.32
N ALA A 323 31.67 7.37 15.34
CA ALA A 323 31.23 8.76 15.14
C ALA A 323 29.72 8.90 14.89
N PHE A 324 29.05 7.86 14.37
CA PHE A 324 27.61 7.86 14.14
C PHE A 324 26.79 7.94 15.45
N SER A 325 27.34 7.55 16.60
CA SER A 325 26.64 7.60 17.89
C SER A 325 26.06 8.99 18.22
N GLY A 326 26.77 10.07 17.88
CA GLY A 326 26.30 11.44 18.06
C GLY A 326 25.12 11.78 17.14
N ILE A 327 25.19 11.38 15.87
CA ILE A 327 24.11 11.55 14.88
C ILE A 327 22.88 10.74 15.30
N TRP A 328 23.09 9.49 15.71
CA TRP A 328 22.03 8.60 16.16
C TRP A 328 21.23 9.19 17.32
N ARG A 329 21.89 9.84 18.27
CA ARG A 329 21.20 10.54 19.37
C ARG A 329 20.24 11.62 18.86
N LEU A 330 20.61 12.34 17.80
CA LEU A 330 19.75 13.34 17.16
C LEU A 330 18.59 12.68 16.41
N ILE A 331 18.88 11.66 15.58
CA ILE A 331 17.84 10.92 14.84
C ILE A 331 16.83 10.29 15.79
N ARG A 332 17.30 9.64 16.86
CA ARG A 332 16.43 9.04 17.89
C ARG A 332 15.52 10.08 18.55
N GLY A 333 16.00 11.32 18.73
CA GLY A 333 15.16 12.41 19.27
C GLY A 333 14.04 12.86 18.33
N LEU A 334 14.15 12.56 17.03
CA LEU A 334 13.13 12.85 16.01
C LEU A 334 12.18 11.67 15.76
N MET A 335 12.49 10.49 16.29
CA MET A 335 11.83 9.23 15.97
C MET A 335 10.80 8.86 17.05
N ASP A 336 9.61 8.46 16.63
CA ASP A 336 8.61 7.93 17.56
C ASP A 336 9.16 6.71 18.35
N PRO A 337 8.86 6.58 19.66
CA PRO A 337 9.36 5.47 20.48
C PRO A 337 9.07 4.07 19.92
N GLU A 338 7.96 3.89 19.23
CA GLU A 338 7.59 2.60 18.61
C GLU A 338 8.52 2.24 17.45
N ILE A 339 8.94 3.21 16.66
CA ILE A 339 9.93 3.00 15.59
C ILE A 339 11.32 2.80 16.20
N ALA A 340 11.68 3.58 17.23
CA ALA A 340 12.97 3.45 17.91
C ALA A 340 13.17 2.09 18.57
N ALA A 341 12.09 1.46 19.04
CA ALA A 341 12.11 0.11 19.61
C ALA A 341 12.40 -1.00 18.58
N LYS A 342 12.24 -0.72 17.27
CA LYS A 342 12.49 -1.66 16.17
C LYS A 342 13.93 -1.58 15.64
N VAL A 343 14.76 -0.69 16.18
CA VAL A 343 16.13 -0.44 15.71
C VAL A 343 17.11 -1.35 16.40
N GLU A 344 17.86 -2.11 15.61
CA GLU A 344 18.88 -3.06 16.05
C GLU A 344 20.24 -2.71 15.45
N PHE A 345 21.27 -2.61 16.28
CA PHE A 345 22.64 -2.34 15.82
C PHE A 345 23.40 -3.65 15.64
N THR A 346 24.03 -3.82 14.48
CA THR A 346 24.84 -5.00 14.16
C THR A 346 26.22 -4.55 13.68
N ASN A 347 27.29 -5.26 14.07
CA ASN A 347 28.67 -4.88 13.75
C ASN A 347 29.49 -6.04 13.15
N SER A 348 28.84 -7.17 12.92
CA SER A 348 29.46 -8.38 12.38
C SER A 348 28.41 -9.21 11.63
N VAL A 349 28.89 -10.12 10.80
CA VAL A 349 28.04 -11.10 10.10
C VAL A 349 27.25 -11.94 11.10
N ALA A 350 27.88 -12.34 12.22
CA ALA A 350 27.24 -13.10 13.28
C ALA A 350 26.09 -12.33 13.97
N ASP A 351 26.16 -10.99 14.03
CA ASP A 351 25.04 -10.18 14.51
C ASP A 351 23.89 -10.15 13.48
N LEU A 352 24.20 -9.99 12.19
CA LEU A 352 23.21 -10.06 11.11
C LEU A 352 22.53 -11.44 11.05
N GLU A 353 23.28 -12.51 11.30
CA GLU A 353 22.78 -13.89 11.29
C GLU A 353 21.66 -14.17 12.29
N ARG A 354 21.51 -13.33 13.32
CA ARG A 354 20.37 -13.38 14.26
C ARG A 354 19.06 -13.05 13.56
N PHE A 355 19.12 -12.28 12.49
CA PHE A 355 17.96 -11.79 11.75
C PHE A 355 17.86 -12.42 10.37
N ILE A 356 18.96 -12.59 9.64
CA ILE A 356 19.00 -13.04 8.24
C ILE A 356 19.73 -14.38 8.17
N PRO A 357 19.24 -15.39 7.42
CA PRO A 357 20.02 -16.61 7.18
C PRO A 357 21.39 -16.30 6.56
N ARG A 358 22.45 -16.98 7.01
CA ARG A 358 23.84 -16.65 6.60
C ARG A 358 24.06 -16.77 5.09
N ASP A 359 23.40 -17.73 4.46
CA ASP A 359 23.35 -18.01 3.03
C ASP A 359 22.47 -17.02 2.23
N GLN A 360 21.79 -16.08 2.90
CA GLN A 360 21.07 -14.95 2.31
C GLN A 360 21.68 -13.60 2.70
N ILE A 361 22.86 -13.59 3.33
CA ILE A 361 23.65 -12.40 3.54
C ILE A 361 24.67 -12.34 2.41
N VAL A 362 24.62 -11.27 1.61
CA VAL A 362 25.55 -11.06 0.48
C VAL A 362 27.00 -10.96 0.93
N GLU A 363 27.93 -11.44 0.09
CA GLU A 363 29.38 -11.34 0.34
C GLU A 363 29.85 -9.90 0.62
N GLU A 364 29.19 -8.89 0.03
CA GLU A 364 29.44 -7.46 0.30
C GLU A 364 29.30 -7.11 1.80
N MET A 365 28.47 -7.85 2.54
CA MET A 365 28.26 -7.71 3.98
C MET A 365 28.90 -8.85 4.80
N GLY A 366 29.77 -9.67 4.16
CA GLY A 366 30.54 -10.75 4.80
C GLY A 366 29.80 -12.09 4.97
N GLY A 367 28.61 -12.22 4.40
CA GLY A 367 27.88 -13.50 4.38
C GLY A 367 28.33 -14.45 3.28
N ASP A 368 27.57 -15.52 3.06
CA ASP A 368 27.95 -16.61 2.16
C ASP A 368 27.24 -16.52 0.79
N GLU A 369 26.33 -15.56 0.61
CA GLU A 369 25.55 -15.42 -0.62
C GLU A 369 26.35 -14.74 -1.74
N LYS A 370 26.57 -15.49 -2.83
CA LYS A 370 27.25 -15.02 -4.04
C LYS A 370 26.30 -14.26 -4.97
N TRP A 371 25.77 -13.16 -4.46
CA TRP A 371 24.90 -12.25 -5.21
C TRP A 371 25.46 -10.84 -5.17
N SER A 372 25.33 -10.13 -6.29
CA SER A 372 25.71 -8.73 -6.40
C SER A 372 24.62 -7.96 -7.12
N TYR A 373 24.29 -6.77 -6.60
CA TYR A 373 23.30 -5.91 -7.24
C TYR A 373 23.69 -5.59 -8.68
N ARG A 374 22.79 -5.92 -9.62
CA ARG A 374 22.90 -5.55 -11.03
C ARG A 374 21.61 -4.88 -11.47
N TYR A 375 21.72 -3.63 -11.92
CA TYR A 375 20.59 -2.95 -12.53
C TYR A 375 20.39 -3.41 -13.98
N ILE A 376 19.17 -3.83 -14.30
CA ILE A 376 18.74 -4.13 -15.67
C ILE A 376 17.90 -2.95 -16.13
N GLU A 377 18.27 -2.31 -17.24
CA GLU A 377 17.51 -1.19 -17.81
C GLU A 377 16.10 -1.63 -18.24
N PRO A 378 15.09 -0.74 -18.09
CA PRO A 378 13.78 -0.92 -18.67
C PRO A 378 13.82 -1.23 -20.17
N SER A 379 13.05 -2.22 -20.62
CA SER A 379 12.80 -2.41 -22.05
C SER A 379 11.83 -1.34 -22.57
N PRO A 380 11.99 -0.81 -23.80
CA PRO A 380 11.09 0.20 -24.35
C PRO A 380 9.61 -0.21 -24.37
N THR A 381 9.33 -1.52 -24.37
CA THR A 381 7.98 -2.10 -24.52
C THR A 381 7.46 -2.81 -23.27
N GLU A 382 8.18 -2.81 -22.15
CA GLU A 382 7.80 -3.58 -20.95
C GLU A 382 6.46 -3.13 -20.33
N ASN A 383 6.06 -1.88 -20.57
CA ASN A 383 4.79 -1.31 -20.10
C ASN A 383 3.68 -1.29 -21.17
N SER A 384 3.86 -1.94 -22.33
CA SER A 384 2.91 -1.87 -23.47
C SER A 384 1.48 -2.30 -23.12
N LYS A 385 1.31 -3.21 -22.14
CA LYS A 385 -0.02 -3.59 -21.64
C LYS A 385 -0.79 -2.39 -21.06
N MET A 386 -0.10 -1.39 -20.50
CA MET A 386 -0.73 -0.21 -19.91
C MET A 386 -1.39 0.71 -20.95
N ASP A 387 -1.03 0.59 -22.24
CA ASP A 387 -1.67 1.32 -23.33
C ASP A 387 -3.10 0.79 -23.59
N ASN A 388 -3.41 -0.43 -23.15
CA ASN A 388 -4.76 -0.99 -23.23
C ASN A 388 -5.66 -0.47 -22.09
N THR A 389 -6.14 0.76 -22.27
CA THR A 389 -7.03 1.42 -21.31
C THR A 389 -8.38 0.74 -21.18
N THR A 390 -8.88 0.09 -22.23
CA THR A 390 -10.17 -0.63 -22.19
C THR A 390 -10.14 -1.77 -21.16
N ILE A 391 -9.11 -2.63 -21.19
CA ILE A 391 -8.97 -3.71 -20.21
C ILE A 391 -8.70 -3.15 -18.81
N ARG A 392 -7.80 -2.17 -18.71
CA ARG A 392 -7.49 -1.50 -17.44
C ARG A 392 -8.76 -0.96 -16.77
N ASP A 393 -9.57 -0.23 -17.52
CA ASP A 393 -10.75 0.45 -16.97
C ASP A 393 -11.89 -0.56 -16.70
N ALA A 394 -11.94 -1.68 -17.42
CA ALA A 394 -12.82 -2.80 -17.08
C ALA A 394 -12.42 -3.47 -15.75
N LEU A 395 -11.13 -3.79 -15.57
CA LEU A 395 -10.61 -4.39 -14.33
C LEU A 395 -10.72 -3.44 -13.14
N LYS A 396 -10.53 -2.13 -13.34
CA LYS A 396 -10.79 -1.11 -12.30
C LYS A 396 -12.25 -1.04 -11.91
N ARG A 397 -13.19 -1.13 -12.87
CA ARG A 397 -14.64 -1.18 -12.58
C ARG A 397 -15.02 -2.47 -11.84
N GLU A 398 -14.47 -3.61 -12.25
CA GLU A 398 -14.64 -4.88 -11.53
C GLU A 398 -14.12 -4.75 -10.10
N ARG A 399 -12.92 -4.20 -9.91
CA ARG A 399 -12.34 -3.95 -8.59
C ARG A 399 -13.25 -3.09 -7.72
N GLN A 400 -13.79 -2.00 -8.28
CA GLN A 400 -14.70 -1.13 -7.57
C GLN A 400 -15.97 -1.88 -7.15
N ALA A 401 -16.56 -2.68 -8.04
CA ALA A 401 -17.74 -3.47 -7.73
C ALA A 401 -17.48 -4.47 -6.58
N ILE A 402 -16.35 -5.20 -6.62
CA ILE A 402 -15.96 -6.11 -5.53
C ILE A 402 -15.76 -5.31 -4.22
N GLY A 403 -15.15 -4.13 -4.30
CA GLY A 403 -14.96 -3.25 -3.14
C GLY A 403 -16.29 -2.79 -2.53
N GLU A 404 -17.26 -2.42 -3.35
CA GLU A 404 -18.61 -2.06 -2.89
C GLU A 404 -19.33 -3.24 -2.24
N GLU A 405 -19.26 -4.45 -2.84
CA GLU A 405 -19.75 -5.68 -2.24
C GLU A 405 -19.09 -5.93 -0.87
N PHE A 406 -17.77 -5.80 -0.77
CA PHE A 406 -17.01 -5.99 0.47
C PHE A 406 -17.45 -5.00 1.56
N LEU A 407 -17.66 -3.73 1.21
CA LEU A 407 -18.13 -2.71 2.13
C LEU A 407 -19.57 -2.98 2.59
N GLY A 408 -20.43 -3.48 1.70
CA GLY A 408 -21.77 -3.97 2.03
C GLY A 408 -21.73 -5.15 3.02
N ALA A 409 -20.95 -6.18 2.72
CA ALA A 409 -20.76 -7.35 3.60
C ALA A 409 -20.15 -6.94 4.96
N THR A 410 -19.25 -5.95 4.98
CA THR A 410 -18.68 -5.40 6.21
C THR A 410 -19.75 -4.70 7.06
N SER A 411 -20.66 -3.94 6.44
CA SER A 411 -21.81 -3.38 7.15
C SER A 411 -22.74 -4.48 7.69
N GLY A 412 -22.95 -5.56 6.95
CA GLY A 412 -23.72 -6.74 7.37
C GLY A 412 -23.10 -7.41 8.61
N TRP A 413 -21.79 -7.69 8.56
CA TRP A 413 -21.02 -8.26 9.65
C TRP A 413 -21.10 -7.43 10.95
N ILE A 414 -20.98 -6.10 10.85
CA ILE A 414 -21.11 -5.18 12.00
C ILE A 414 -22.53 -5.24 12.60
N ASN A 415 -23.57 -5.36 11.77
CA ASN A 415 -24.94 -5.45 12.23
C ASN A 415 -25.26 -6.82 12.85
N ALA A 416 -24.78 -7.91 12.25
CA ALA A 416 -24.93 -9.27 12.75
C ALA A 416 -24.26 -9.45 14.13
N THR A 417 -23.09 -8.82 14.33
CA THR A 417 -22.42 -8.81 15.64
C THR A 417 -23.28 -8.15 16.72
N LYS A 418 -24.00 -7.06 16.38
CA LYS A 418 -24.87 -6.35 17.32
C LYS A 418 -26.15 -7.12 17.64
N SER A 419 -26.71 -7.85 16.68
CA SER A 419 -27.93 -8.64 16.88
C SER A 419 -27.66 -9.94 17.65
N GLY A 420 -26.40 -10.41 17.68
CA GLY A 420 -26.03 -11.67 18.34
C GLY A 420 -26.45 -12.92 17.57
N ASP A 421 -26.86 -12.78 16.30
CA ASP A 421 -27.22 -13.90 15.44
C ASP A 421 -25.94 -14.58 14.90
N ALA A 422 -25.60 -15.72 15.51
CA ALA A 422 -24.41 -16.49 15.15
C ALA A 422 -24.42 -17.00 13.69
N THR A 423 -25.59 -17.29 13.11
CA THR A 423 -25.70 -17.81 11.74
C THR A 423 -25.40 -16.70 10.74
N THR A 424 -26.06 -15.55 10.92
CA THR A 424 -25.83 -14.37 10.08
C THR A 424 -24.39 -13.86 10.24
N LEU A 425 -23.83 -13.90 11.46
CA LEU A 425 -22.44 -13.51 11.70
C LEU A 425 -21.46 -14.37 10.90
N HIS A 426 -21.56 -15.70 11.00
CA HIS A 426 -20.68 -16.62 10.28
C HIS A 426 -20.80 -16.50 8.76
N SER A 427 -22.03 -16.30 8.27
CA SER A 427 -22.28 -16.06 6.84
C SER A 427 -21.60 -14.78 6.36
N SER A 428 -21.73 -13.67 7.11
CA SER A 428 -21.08 -12.40 6.76
C SER A 428 -19.55 -12.47 6.82
N GLU A 429 -18.98 -13.21 7.79
CA GLU A 429 -17.53 -13.43 7.87
C GLU A 429 -17.00 -14.19 6.65
N SER A 430 -17.69 -15.26 6.25
CA SER A 430 -17.34 -16.08 5.09
C SER A 430 -17.43 -15.28 3.78
N GLU A 431 -18.49 -14.48 3.63
CA GLU A 431 -18.67 -13.59 2.48
C GLU A 431 -17.55 -12.53 2.40
N ARG A 432 -17.19 -11.90 3.53
CA ARG A 432 -16.08 -10.93 3.58
C ARG A 432 -14.76 -11.57 3.22
N ALA A 433 -14.47 -12.77 3.72
CA ALA A 433 -13.24 -13.50 3.40
C ALA A 433 -13.14 -13.79 1.89
N TYR A 434 -14.23 -14.26 1.28
CA TYR A 434 -14.32 -14.47 -0.16
C TYR A 434 -14.09 -13.18 -0.97
N LEU A 435 -14.71 -12.08 -0.56
CA LEU A 435 -14.57 -10.79 -1.24
C LEU A 435 -13.18 -10.17 -1.09
N ALA A 436 -12.55 -10.32 0.08
CA ALA A 436 -11.16 -9.92 0.30
C ALA A 436 -10.20 -10.67 -0.65
N GLU A 437 -10.41 -11.99 -0.82
CA GLU A 437 -9.61 -12.77 -1.76
C GLU A 437 -9.88 -12.37 -3.23
N ARG A 438 -11.13 -12.06 -3.59
CA ARG A 438 -11.44 -11.50 -4.92
C ARG A 438 -10.73 -10.18 -5.18
N LEU A 439 -10.66 -9.29 -4.19
CA LEU A 439 -9.90 -8.04 -4.30
C LEU A 439 -8.40 -8.31 -4.55
N ARG A 440 -7.83 -9.29 -3.85
CA ARG A 440 -6.44 -9.70 -4.02
C ARG A 440 -6.17 -10.23 -5.43
N VAL A 441 -6.99 -11.19 -5.89
CA VAL A 441 -6.86 -11.80 -7.23
C VAL A 441 -7.08 -10.76 -8.33
N ASN A 442 -8.08 -9.90 -8.20
CA ASN A 442 -8.33 -8.84 -9.17
C ASN A 442 -7.15 -7.86 -9.26
N TYR A 443 -6.48 -7.52 -8.14
CA TYR A 443 -5.29 -6.67 -8.18
C TYR A 443 -4.22 -7.24 -9.11
N TRP A 444 -3.88 -8.52 -8.99
CA TRP A 444 -2.85 -9.13 -9.83
C TRP A 444 -3.26 -9.29 -11.30
N LYS A 445 -4.57 -9.31 -11.61
CA LYS A 445 -5.07 -9.18 -12.98
C LYS A 445 -4.92 -7.75 -13.51
N LEU A 446 -5.18 -6.75 -12.67
CA LEU A 446 -5.08 -5.33 -13.00
C LEU A 446 -3.64 -4.83 -13.12
N ASP A 447 -2.73 -5.39 -12.32
CA ASP A 447 -1.35 -4.95 -12.15
C ASP A 447 -0.61 -4.67 -13.48
N PRO A 448 -0.62 -5.57 -14.48
CA PRO A 448 0.08 -5.35 -15.75
C PRO A 448 -0.43 -4.14 -16.56
N TYR A 449 -1.63 -3.66 -16.26
CA TYR A 449 -2.30 -2.56 -16.95
C TYR A 449 -2.26 -1.24 -16.17
N ALA A 450 -1.88 -1.28 -14.88
CA ALA A 450 -1.97 -0.14 -13.98
C ALA A 450 -0.63 0.30 -13.40
N ARG A 451 0.37 -0.58 -13.34
CA ARG A 451 1.68 -0.31 -12.73
C ARG A 451 2.80 -0.52 -13.73
N ALA A 452 3.76 0.41 -13.75
CA ALA A 452 5.00 0.26 -14.50
C ALA A 452 5.85 -0.90 -13.94
N ARG A 453 6.52 -1.64 -14.82
CA ARG A 453 7.43 -2.73 -14.42
C ARG A 453 8.63 -2.20 -13.63
N LEU A 454 9.02 -2.98 -12.63
CA LEU A 454 10.13 -2.74 -11.72
C LEU A 454 11.30 -3.64 -12.07
N LEU A 455 12.47 -3.35 -11.49
CA LEU A 455 13.60 -4.28 -11.50
C LEU A 455 13.18 -5.68 -11.00
N LEU A 456 12.31 -5.75 -9.99
CA LEU A 456 11.79 -7.01 -9.44
C LEU A 456 10.98 -7.83 -10.44
N ASP A 457 10.25 -7.18 -11.36
CA ASP A 457 9.60 -7.87 -12.47
C ASP A 457 10.66 -8.36 -13.48
N ARG A 458 11.64 -7.52 -13.83
CA ARG A 458 12.72 -7.86 -14.79
C ARG A 458 13.64 -8.98 -14.31
N THR A 459 13.83 -9.11 -12.99
CA THR A 459 14.59 -10.20 -12.38
C THR A 459 13.73 -11.41 -12.03
N ASN A 460 12.45 -11.43 -12.46
CA ASN A 460 11.52 -12.53 -12.23
C ASN A 460 11.25 -12.85 -10.73
N VAL A 461 11.42 -11.85 -9.87
CA VAL A 461 11.10 -11.95 -8.43
C VAL A 461 9.60 -11.82 -8.22
N ILE A 462 8.98 -10.84 -8.90
CA ILE A 462 7.52 -10.75 -9.01
C ILE A 462 7.13 -11.48 -10.29
N GLN A 463 6.40 -12.58 -10.14
CA GLN A 463 5.93 -13.43 -11.24
C GLN A 463 4.43 -13.22 -11.47
N ASP A 464 3.93 -13.82 -12.56
CA ASP A 464 2.51 -13.78 -12.91
C ASP A 464 1.62 -14.24 -11.75
N GLY A 465 0.49 -13.55 -11.58
CA GLY A 465 -0.46 -13.83 -10.49
C GLY A 465 0.02 -13.39 -9.09
N GLY A 466 1.15 -12.69 -8.99
CA GLY A 466 1.67 -12.20 -7.71
C GLY A 466 2.48 -13.21 -6.93
N LYS A 467 2.96 -14.28 -7.59
CA LYS A 467 3.88 -15.22 -6.97
C LYS A 467 5.23 -14.55 -6.77
N ILE A 468 5.78 -14.67 -5.55
CA ILE A 468 7.03 -14.02 -5.15
C ILE A 468 8.10 -15.09 -4.96
N GLU A 469 9.24 -14.94 -5.64
CA GLU A 469 10.39 -15.82 -5.52
C GLU A 469 11.68 -14.97 -5.54
N PHE A 470 12.34 -14.81 -4.39
CA PHE A 470 13.55 -13.99 -4.31
C PHE A 470 14.77 -14.66 -4.96
N TYR A 471 14.70 -15.97 -5.18
CA TYR A 471 15.76 -16.77 -5.80
C TYR A 471 15.22 -17.54 -7.01
N PRO A 472 14.74 -16.84 -8.06
CA PRO A 472 14.14 -17.50 -9.20
C PRO A 472 15.21 -18.35 -9.88
N GLN A 473 14.89 -19.62 -10.16
CA GLN A 473 15.79 -20.44 -10.96
C GLN A 473 15.98 -19.74 -12.30
N THR A 474 17.25 -19.48 -12.64
CA THR A 474 17.60 -18.82 -13.90
C THR A 474 16.93 -19.57 -15.04
N ALA A 475 16.02 -18.91 -15.76
CA ALA A 475 15.74 -19.33 -17.13
C ALA A 475 17.09 -19.35 -17.85
N PRO A 476 17.44 -20.42 -18.59
CA PRO A 476 18.67 -20.45 -19.36
C PRO A 476 18.72 -19.20 -20.24
N MET A 477 19.79 -18.41 -20.11
CA MET A 477 20.13 -17.38 -21.09
C MET A 477 20.31 -18.08 -22.43
N ASP A 478 19.49 -17.71 -23.42
CA ASP A 478 19.52 -18.10 -24.84
C ASP A 478 20.15 -19.48 -25.16
N GLY A 479 19.30 -20.49 -25.31
CA GLY A 479 19.74 -21.80 -25.80
C GLY A 479 18.63 -22.76 -26.21
N ASP A 480 17.56 -22.90 -25.44
CA ASP A 480 16.64 -24.04 -25.63
C ASP A 480 15.16 -23.61 -25.68
N VAL A 481 14.77 -22.96 -26.77
CA VAL A 481 13.36 -22.60 -27.06
C VAL A 481 12.53 -23.81 -27.54
N GLU A 482 13.14 -24.97 -27.77
CA GLU A 482 12.44 -26.13 -28.37
C GLU A 482 11.88 -27.15 -27.36
N ILE A 483 12.28 -27.13 -26.08
CA ILE A 483 11.87 -28.19 -25.13
C ILE A 483 10.58 -27.83 -24.37
N THR A 484 10.27 -26.54 -24.20
CA THR A 484 9.10 -26.08 -23.42
C THR A 484 7.74 -26.36 -24.08
N LYS A 485 7.68 -26.47 -25.42
CA LYS A 485 6.43 -26.83 -26.12
C LYS A 485 5.96 -28.27 -25.86
N GLY A 486 6.86 -29.18 -25.43
CA GLY A 486 6.52 -30.58 -25.15
C GLY A 486 5.95 -30.84 -23.75
N LEU A 487 6.16 -29.93 -22.80
CA LEU A 487 5.73 -30.10 -21.40
C LEU A 487 4.33 -29.53 -21.14
N ASP A 488 3.95 -28.43 -21.80
CA ASP A 488 2.61 -27.83 -21.65
C ASP A 488 1.49 -28.73 -22.18
N VAL A 489 1.75 -29.52 -23.23
CA VAL A 489 0.76 -30.44 -23.80
C VAL A 489 0.46 -31.62 -22.85
N LYS A 490 1.47 -32.11 -22.11
CA LYS A 490 1.28 -33.22 -21.17
C LYS A 490 0.62 -32.81 -19.85
N HIS A 491 0.67 -31.53 -19.46
CA HIS A 491 0.02 -31.05 -18.26
C HIS A 491 -1.48 -30.82 -18.47
N LEU A 492 -1.88 -30.34 -19.65
CA LEU A 492 -3.29 -30.17 -20.04
C LEU A 492 -4.04 -31.51 -20.19
N GLU A 493 -3.38 -32.57 -20.69
CA GLU A 493 -4.00 -33.90 -20.81
C GLU A 493 -4.26 -34.57 -19.44
N ARG A 494 -3.44 -34.31 -18.41
CA ARG A 494 -3.67 -34.86 -17.05
C ARG A 494 -4.77 -34.16 -16.25
N VAL A 495 -5.07 -32.90 -16.57
CA VAL A 495 -6.15 -32.16 -15.89
C VAL A 495 -7.52 -32.51 -16.49
N GLY A 496 -7.57 -32.90 -17.77
CA GLY A 496 -8.78 -33.40 -18.42
C GLY A 496 -9.31 -34.71 -17.84
N ASP A 497 -8.42 -35.65 -17.48
CA ASP A 497 -8.83 -36.97 -16.98
C ASP A 497 -9.25 -36.97 -15.49
N ALA A 498 -8.83 -35.98 -14.70
CA ALA A 498 -9.23 -35.84 -13.29
C ALA A 498 -10.64 -35.26 -13.10
N ALA A 499 -11.20 -34.60 -14.12
CA ALA A 499 -12.54 -34.01 -14.07
C ALA A 499 -13.67 -35.00 -14.37
N HIS A 500 -13.35 -36.22 -14.83
CA HIS A 500 -14.36 -37.23 -15.18
C HIS A 500 -14.66 -38.27 -14.09
N VAL A 501 -14.04 -38.18 -12.90
CA VAL A 501 -14.19 -39.15 -11.79
C VAL A 501 -14.92 -38.57 -10.55
N ILE A 502 -15.38 -37.31 -10.60
CA ILE A 502 -16.14 -36.69 -9.49
C ILE A 502 -17.65 -36.52 -9.81
N LEU A 503 -18.11 -37.01 -10.97
CA LEU A 503 -19.53 -37.09 -11.31
C LEU A 503 -19.87 -38.47 -11.88
N SER A 504 -19.86 -39.48 -11.00
CA SER A 504 -20.52 -40.78 -11.19
C SER A 504 -20.87 -41.38 -9.84
#